data_AF-A0A832ZYQ6-F1
#
_entry.id   AF-A0A832ZYQ6-F1
#
_cell.length_a   1.000
_cell.length_b   1.000
_cell.length_c   1.000
_cell.angle_alpha   90.00
_cell.angle_beta   90.00
_cell.angle_gamma   90.00
#
_symmetry.space_group_name_H-M   'P 1'
#
loop_
_entity.id
_entity.type
_entity.pdbx_description
1 polymer ?
#
loop_
_entity_poly.entity_id
_entity_poly.type
_entity_poly.pdbx_seq_one_letter_code
_entity_poly.pdbx_strand_id
1 'polypeptide(L)'
;MPCPICGGKECISRTTVDLYLDTVKSFFKYRRDESDKSCERYPTVGDVGECVKTSKRIWLCPYCKKPFEANFRLKGLTIQCPHCNSTLNIPASHRTLC
;
A
#
# COMPACT_ATOMS: atom_id res chain seq x y z
N MET A 1 -8.84 6.04 11.56
CA MET A 1 -8.47 4.60 11.53
C MET A 1 -7.26 4.40 12.44
N PRO A 2 -7.21 3.34 13.25
CA PRO A 2 -6.09 3.13 14.18
C PRO A 2 -4.84 2.65 13.45
N CYS A 3 -3.68 3.02 13.96
CA CYS A 3 -2.37 2.55 13.53
C CYS A 3 -2.26 1.04 13.79
N PRO A 4 -1.89 0.23 12.78
CA PRO A 4 -1.73 -1.22 12.96
C PRO A 4 -0.53 -1.59 13.84
N ILE A 5 0.36 -0.63 14.12
CA ILE A 5 1.60 -0.85 14.87
C ILE A 5 1.43 -0.44 16.34
N CYS A 6 0.89 0.76 16.59
CA CYS A 6 0.80 1.31 17.96
C CYS A 6 -0.62 1.54 18.47
N GLY A 7 -1.66 1.32 17.64
CA GLY A 7 -3.06 1.59 17.98
C GLY A 7 -3.46 3.07 17.98
N GLY A 8 -2.52 4.00 17.81
CA GLY A 8 -2.77 5.45 17.79
C GLY A 8 -3.67 5.88 16.63
N LYS A 9 -4.44 6.96 16.82
CA LYS A 9 -5.36 7.48 15.77
C LYS A 9 -4.73 8.57 14.89
N GLU A 10 -3.58 9.09 15.29
CA GLU A 10 -2.92 10.25 14.67
C GLU A 10 -1.86 9.84 13.62
N CYS A 11 -1.46 8.57 13.60
CA CYS A 11 -0.42 8.08 12.69
C CYS A 11 -0.88 7.97 11.23
N ILE A 12 -2.20 7.97 10.99
CA ILE A 12 -2.77 7.76 9.67
C ILE A 12 -3.65 8.94 9.32
N SER A 13 -3.31 9.61 8.21
CA SER A 13 -4.10 10.70 7.66
C SER A 13 -5.29 10.17 6.88
N ARG A 14 -6.50 10.56 7.30
CA ARG A 14 -7.74 10.17 6.60
C ARG A 14 -7.82 10.75 5.19
N THR A 15 -7.38 12.00 5.03
CA THR A 15 -7.32 12.65 3.71
C THR A 15 -6.39 11.91 2.75
N THR A 16 -5.24 11.45 3.23
CA THR A 16 -4.28 10.67 2.41
C THR A 16 -4.88 9.33 2.00
N VAL A 17 -5.60 8.67 2.91
CA VAL A 17 -6.33 7.42 2.63
C VAL A 17 -7.38 7.63 1.55
N ASP A 18 -8.20 8.67 1.67
CA ASP A 18 -9.27 8.94 0.71
C ASP A 18 -8.70 9.28 -0.68
N LEU A 19 -7.64 10.10 -0.73
CA LEU A 19 -6.94 10.44 -1.98
C LEU A 19 -6.32 9.21 -2.65
N TYR A 20 -5.66 8.34 -1.88
CA TYR A 20 -5.09 7.10 -2.37
C TYR A 20 -6.19 6.19 -2.93
N LEU A 21 -7.27 5.97 -2.16
CA LEU A 21 -8.38 5.12 -2.57
C LEU A 21 -9.06 5.64 -3.84
N ASP A 22 -9.19 6.97 -3.99
CA ASP A 22 -9.72 7.56 -5.20
C ASP A 22 -8.81 7.32 -6.41
N THR A 23 -7.50 7.53 -6.22
CA THR A 23 -6.49 7.31 -7.27
C THR A 23 -6.50 5.87 -7.79
N VAL A 24 -6.63 4.88 -6.90
CA VAL A 24 -6.68 3.47 -7.31
C VAL A 24 -8.01 3.04 -7.90
N LYS A 25 -9.12 3.77 -7.74
CA LYS A 25 -10.40 3.40 -8.38
C LYS A 25 -10.26 3.29 -9.90
N SER A 26 -9.56 4.24 -10.51
CA SER A 26 -9.26 4.22 -11.94
C SER A 26 -8.43 2.99 -12.31
N PHE A 27 -7.47 2.60 -11.47
CA PHE A 27 -6.69 1.38 -11.68
C PHE A 27 -7.59 0.13 -11.71
N PHE A 28 -8.51 -0.03 -10.76
CA PHE A 28 -9.43 -1.17 -10.78
C PHE A 28 -10.39 -1.16 -11.97
N LYS A 29 -10.83 0.02 -12.40
CA LYS A 29 -11.73 0.17 -13.55
C LYS A 29 -11.08 -0.24 -14.86
N TYR A 30 -9.79 0.02 -15.02
CA TYR A 30 -9.04 -0.20 -16.28
C TYR A 30 -7.98 -1.31 -16.17
N ARG A 31 -8.00 -2.11 -15.10
CA ARG A 31 -7.05 -3.20 -14.91
C ARG A 31 -7.09 -4.16 -16.11
N ARG A 32 -5.91 -4.59 -16.55
CA ARG A 32 -5.74 -5.64 -17.57
C ARG A 32 -5.12 -6.87 -16.95
N ASP A 33 -5.95 -7.85 -16.58
CA ASP A 33 -5.51 -9.08 -15.90
C ASP A 33 -4.61 -9.99 -16.75
N GLU A 34 -4.56 -9.77 -18.07
CA GLU A 34 -3.71 -10.51 -19.03
C GLU A 34 -2.36 -9.84 -19.37
N SER A 35 -1.99 -8.72 -18.74
CA SER A 35 -0.68 -8.11 -19.02
C SER A 35 0.48 -8.85 -18.35
N ASP A 36 1.59 -9.02 -19.08
CA ASP A 36 2.88 -9.50 -18.56
C ASP A 36 3.52 -8.54 -17.55
N LYS A 37 3.08 -7.29 -17.48
CA LYS A 37 3.65 -6.31 -16.54
C LYS A 37 2.94 -6.35 -15.18
N SER A 38 3.70 -6.66 -14.13
CA SER A 38 3.19 -6.68 -12.74
C SER A 38 2.45 -5.40 -12.36
N CYS A 39 2.93 -4.22 -12.78
CA CYS A 39 2.32 -2.92 -12.51
C CYS A 39 0.96 -2.70 -13.20
N GLU A 40 0.64 -3.45 -14.24
CA GLU A 40 -0.66 -3.42 -14.91
C GLU A 40 -1.64 -4.46 -14.32
N ARG A 41 -1.10 -5.46 -13.63
CA ARG A 41 -1.85 -6.58 -13.04
C ARG A 41 -2.27 -6.32 -11.59
N TYR A 42 -1.38 -5.72 -10.79
CA TYR A 42 -1.63 -5.46 -9.37
C TYR A 42 -1.54 -3.95 -9.04
N PRO A 43 -2.42 -3.44 -8.17
CA PRO A 43 -2.37 -2.04 -7.78
C PRO A 43 -1.14 -1.79 -6.92
N THR A 44 -0.62 -0.57 -7.02
CA THR A 44 0.46 -0.11 -6.15
C THR A 44 -0.08 0.12 -4.74
N VAL A 45 0.69 -0.31 -3.73
CA VAL A 45 0.36 -0.04 -2.32
C VAL A 45 0.48 1.46 -2.03
N GLY A 46 -0.47 1.99 -1.25
CA GLY A 46 -0.49 3.40 -0.86
C GLY A 46 0.21 3.62 0.46
N ASP A 47 1.12 4.58 0.51
CA ASP A 47 1.63 5.12 1.77
C ASP A 47 0.60 6.09 2.35
N VAL A 48 0.14 5.81 3.57
CA VAL A 48 -0.93 6.57 4.23
C VAL A 48 -0.50 7.23 5.53
N GLY A 49 0.77 7.06 5.92
CA GLY A 49 1.33 7.67 7.11
C GLY A 49 2.47 6.89 7.73
N GLU A 50 2.96 7.40 8.85
CA GLU A 50 4.08 6.84 9.60
C GLU A 50 3.71 6.72 11.08
N CYS A 51 4.07 5.60 11.70
CA CYS A 51 3.86 5.40 13.12
C CYS A 51 4.81 6.28 13.94
N VAL A 52 4.25 7.23 14.67
CA VAL A 52 5.00 8.15 15.54
C VAL A 52 5.84 7.47 16.62
N LYS A 53 5.50 6.23 17.02
CA LYS A 53 6.24 5.50 18.07
C LYS A 53 7.44 4.71 17.54
N THR A 54 7.36 4.24 16.30
CA THR A 54 8.34 3.29 15.75
C THR A 54 8.99 3.80 14.47
N SER A 55 8.58 4.98 13.98
CA SER A 55 8.96 5.56 12.69
C SER A 55 8.80 4.59 11.51
N LYS A 56 7.90 3.61 11.66
CA LYS A 56 7.60 2.63 10.63
C LYS A 56 6.48 3.16 9.74
N ARG A 57 6.67 3.07 8.43
CA ARG A 57 5.66 3.44 7.43
C ARG A 57 4.45 2.52 7.50
N ILE A 58 3.30 3.10 7.19
CA ILE A 58 2.00 2.46 7.23
C ILE A 58 1.45 2.45 5.81
N TRP A 59 1.13 1.25 5.36
CA TRP A 59 0.60 0.99 4.04
C TRP A 59 -0.88 0.67 4.09
N LEU A 60 -1.61 1.08 3.06
CA LEU A 60 -3.02 0.74 2.90
C LEU A 60 -3.21 -0.25 1.76
N CYS A 61 -3.92 -1.33 2.05
CA CYS A 61 -4.38 -2.24 1.01
C CYS A 61 -5.63 -1.65 0.32
N PRO A 62 -5.63 -1.48 -1.00
CA PRO A 62 -6.78 -0.95 -1.73
C PRO A 62 -7.92 -1.97 -1.87
N TYR A 63 -7.65 -3.26 -1.73
CA TYR A 63 -8.66 -4.33 -1.80
C TYR A 63 -9.50 -4.38 -0.51
N CYS A 64 -8.84 -4.57 0.64
CA CYS A 64 -9.52 -4.72 1.92
C CYS A 64 -9.65 -3.42 2.71
N LYS A 65 -9.04 -2.32 2.24
CA LYS A 65 -9.03 -0.98 2.87
C LYS A 65 -8.49 -0.99 4.30
N LYS A 66 -7.67 -1.99 4.65
CA LYS A 66 -7.02 -2.09 5.96
C LYS A 66 -5.58 -1.58 5.91
N PRO A 67 -5.15 -0.79 6.90
CA PRO A 67 -3.77 -0.40 7.05
C PRO A 67 -2.95 -1.54 7.64
N PHE A 68 -1.70 -1.68 7.20
CA PHE A 68 -0.74 -2.65 7.71
C PHE A 68 0.67 -2.06 7.72
N GLU A 69 1.58 -2.69 8.46
CA GLU A 69 2.99 -2.27 8.51
C GLU A 69 3.66 -2.43 7.14
N ALA A 70 4.37 -1.39 6.69
CA ALA A 70 5.13 -1.47 5.46
C ALA A 70 6.28 -2.49 5.58
N ASN A 71 6.27 -3.50 4.72
CA ASN A 71 7.31 -4.53 4.68
C ASN A 71 8.04 -4.47 3.34
N PHE A 72 9.22 -3.88 3.34
CA PHE A 72 10.10 -3.83 2.19
C PHE A 72 11.02 -5.04 2.21
N ARG A 73 10.86 -5.98 1.27
CA ARG A 73 11.96 -6.87 0.93
C ARG A 73 12.81 -6.16 -0.11
N LEU A 74 14.11 -6.00 0.18
CA LEU A 74 15.12 -5.26 -0.61
C LEU A 74 15.24 -5.65 -2.10
N LYS A 75 14.48 -6.65 -2.59
CA LYS A 75 14.44 -7.10 -3.99
C LYS A 75 13.03 -7.45 -4.49
N GLY A 76 11.99 -7.22 -3.69
CA GLY A 76 10.61 -7.56 -4.04
C GLY A 76 9.93 -6.44 -4.83
N LEU A 77 9.38 -6.75 -6.01
CA LEU A 77 8.51 -5.82 -6.74
C LEU A 77 7.06 -5.85 -6.22
N THR A 78 6.70 -6.93 -5.53
CA THR A 78 5.36 -7.20 -5.01
C THR A 78 5.39 -7.60 -3.54
N ILE A 79 4.30 -7.31 -2.84
CA ILE A 79 4.04 -7.73 -1.46
C ILE A 79 2.65 -8.35 -1.37
N GLN A 80 2.45 -9.22 -0.38
CA GLN A 80 1.13 -9.78 -0.08
C GLN A 80 0.53 -9.06 1.12
N CYS A 81 -0.73 -8.66 1.01
CA CYS A 81 -1.45 -8.08 2.13
C CYS A 81 -1.70 -9.14 3.21
N PRO A 82 -1.33 -8.90 4.49
CA PRO A 82 -1.52 -9.87 5.56
C PRO A 82 -3.00 -10.07 5.97
N HIS A 83 -3.91 -9.24 5.46
CA HIS A 83 -5.34 -9.30 5.81
C HIS A 83 -6.20 -10.04 4.79
N CYS A 84 -5.86 -9.95 3.51
CA CYS A 84 -6.66 -10.51 2.43
C CYS A 84 -5.84 -11.34 1.43
N ASN A 85 -4.55 -11.51 1.69
CA ASN A 85 -3.59 -12.24 0.86
C ASN A 85 -3.48 -11.74 -0.59
N SER A 86 -4.01 -10.55 -0.89
CA SER A 86 -3.93 -9.97 -2.22
C SER A 86 -2.52 -9.45 -2.51
N THR A 87 -2.05 -9.68 -3.73
CA THR A 87 -0.76 -9.19 -4.21
C THR A 87 -0.86 -7.71 -4.59
N LEU A 88 0.10 -6.91 -4.13
CA LEU A 88 0.23 -5.47 -4.38
C LEU A 88 1.63 -5.16 -4.88
N ASN A 89 1.80 -4.13 -5.71
CA ASN A 89 3.12 -3.68 -6.12
C ASN A 89 3.70 -2.68 -5.12
N ILE A 90 5.01 -2.78 -4.89
CA ILE A 90 5.76 -1.75 -4.16
C ILE A 90 6.00 -0.56 -5.09
N PRO A 91 5.69 0.69 -4.67
CA PRO A 91 5.95 1.89 -5.45
C PRO A 91 7.45 2.04 -5.76
N ALA A 92 7.76 2.54 -6.97
CA ALA A 92 9.13 2.70 -7.44
C ALA A 92 9.95 3.68 -6.61
N SER A 93 9.31 4.63 -5.91
CA SER A 93 9.95 5.58 -4.99
C SER A 93 10.64 4.94 -3.79
N HIS A 94 10.39 3.65 -3.53
CA HIS A 94 11.03 2.88 -2.46
C HIS A 94 11.95 1.79 -3.02
N ARG A 95 12.14 1.74 -4.34
CA ARG A 95 13.16 0.93 -4.98
C ARG A 95 14.45 1.73 -4.90
N THR A 96 15.48 1.18 -4.29
CA THR A 96 16.83 1.72 -4.42
C THR A 96 17.15 1.70 -5.91
N LEU A 97 17.14 2.87 -6.57
CA LEU A 97 17.88 3.03 -7.81
C LEU A 97 19.34 2.82 -7.43
N CYS A 98 19.96 1.79 -8.04
CA CYS A 98 21.37 1.46 -7.87
C CYS A 98 22.27 2.69 -8.06
#